data_AF-A0A7X4K951-F1
#
_entry.id   AF-A0A7X4K951-F1
#
_cell.length_a   1.000
_cell.length_b   1.000
_cell.length_c   1.000
_cell.angle_alpha   90.00
_cell.angle_beta   90.00
_cell.angle_gamma   90.00
#
_symmetry.space_group_name_H-M   'P 1'
#
loop_
_entity.id
_entity.type
_entity.pdbx_description
1 polymer ?
#
loop_
_entity_poly.entity_id
_entity_poly.type
_entity_poly.pdbx_seq_one_letter_code
_entity_poly.pdbx_strand_id
1 'polypeptide(L)' 'MKTSDVVIVGAGHGGAQCAIALRQNGFTGTITVIGREPEYPYERPP' A
#
# COMPACT_ATOMS: atom_id res chain seq x y z
N MET A 1 13.65 -8.26 13.70
CA MET A 1 12.42 -7.81 13.01
C MET A 1 12.83 -6.97 11.82
N LYS A 2 12.17 -7.10 10.67
CA LYS A 2 12.35 -6.14 9.56
C LYS A 2 11.53 -4.89 9.89
N THR A 3 12.16 -3.73 9.82
CA THR A 3 11.51 -2.43 10.01
C THR A 3 11.15 -1.86 8.65
N SER A 4 10.01 -1.19 8.54
CA SER A 4 9.59 -0.48 7.33
C SER A 4 9.52 1.01 7.60
N ASP A 5 9.98 1.84 6.65
CA ASP A 5 9.92 3.29 6.76
C ASP A 5 8.48 3.80 6.75
N VAL A 6 7.61 3.14 5.97
CA VAL A 6 6.16 3.41 5.93
C VAL A 6 5.37 2.10 6.01
N VAL A 7 4.35 2.08 6.86
CA VAL A 7 3.36 1.01 6.97
C VAL A 7 1.98 1.56 6.66
N ILE A 8 1.31 0.98 5.66
CA ILE A 8 -0.05 1.31 5.24
C ILE A 8 -0.97 0.18 5.68
N VAL A 9 -1.96 0.48 6.53
CA VAL A 9 -2.97 -0.49 6.97
C VAL A 9 -4.24 -0.30 6.15
N GLY A 10 -4.59 -1.32 5.37
CA GLY A 10 -5.67 -1.29 4.39
C GLY A 10 -5.11 -1.37 2.97
N ALA A 11 -5.38 -2.49 2.28
CA ALA A 11 -4.93 -2.74 0.92
C ALA A 11 -6.03 -2.52 -0.15
N GLY A 12 -7.08 -1.77 0.21
CA GLY A 12 -8.11 -1.32 -0.74
C GLY A 12 -7.65 -0.12 -1.57
N HIS A 13 -8.57 0.49 -2.32
CA HIS A 13 -8.28 1.57 -3.27
C HIS A 13 -7.43 2.71 -2.66
N GLY A 14 -7.80 3.21 -1.47
CA GLY A 14 -7.05 4.29 -0.82
C GLY A 14 -5.60 3.92 -0.43
N GLY A 15 -5.39 2.71 0.08
CA GLY A 15 -4.05 2.24 0.46
C GLY A 15 -3.15 1.99 -0.75
N ALA A 16 -3.72 1.43 -1.82
CA ALA A 16 -3.04 1.26 -3.10
C ALA A 16 -2.62 2.61 -3.69
N GLN A 17 -3.53 3.59 -3.75
CA GLN A 17 -3.24 4.94 -4.25
C GLN A 17 -2.18 5.65 -3.41
N CYS A 18 -2.19 5.48 -2.09
CA CYS A 18 -1.15 6.01 -1.21
C CYS A 18 0.24 5.42 -1.54
N ALA A 19 0.35 4.10 -1.67
CA ALA A 19 1.62 3.45 -2.01
C ALA A 19 2.15 3.88 -3.39
N ILE A 20 1.25 4.02 -4.37
CA ILE A 20 1.58 4.51 -5.71
C ILE A 20 2.09 5.96 -5.64
N ALA A 21 1.36 6.84 -4.96
CA ALA A 21 1.73 8.24 -4.82
C ALA A 21 3.11 8.40 -4.15
N LEU A 22 3.43 7.61 -3.12
CA LEU A 22 4.76 7.61 -2.50
C LEU A 22 5.85 7.34 -3.55
N ARG A 23 5.69 6.29 -4.37
CA ARG A 23 6.68 5.95 -5.41
C ARG A 23 6.76 7.02 -6.50
N GLN A 24 5.63 7.54 -6.96
CA GLN A 24 5.59 8.59 -7.99
C GLN A 24 6.23 9.90 -7.52
N ASN A 25 6.12 10.22 -6.22
CA ASN A 25 6.74 11.39 -5.61
C ASN A 25 8.18 11.14 -5.13
N GLY A 26 8.82 10.05 -5.58
CA GLY A 26 10.24 9.80 -5.35
C GLY A 26 10.58 9.23 -3.96
N PHE A 27 9.61 8.74 -3.20
CA PHE A 27 9.91 8.03 -1.96
C PHE A 27 10.63 6.71 -2.26
N THR A 28 11.86 6.57 -1.77
CA THR A 28 12.73 5.41 -2.00
C THR A 28 12.77 4.43 -0.84
N GLY A 29 12.19 4.80 0.31
CA GLY A 29 12.13 3.95 1.50
C GLY A 29 11.26 2.70 1.30
N THR A 30 11.34 1.80 2.26
CA THR A 30 10.54 0.58 2.33
C THR A 30 9.07 0.91 2.61
N ILE A 31 8.16 0.33 1.82
CA ILE A 31 6.71 0.47 2.00
C ILE A 31 6.16 -0.93 2.26
N THR A 32 5.42 -1.08 3.37
CA THR A 32 4.66 -2.30 3.67
C THR A 32 3.18 -1.98 3.65
N VAL A 33 2.41 -2.71 2.85
CA VAL A 33 0.95 -2.59 2.78
C VAL A 33 0.34 -3.84 3.40
N ILE A 34 -0.55 -3.66 4.36
CA ILE A 34 -1.22 -4.75 5.08
C ILE A 34 -2.69 -4.78 4.66
N GLY A 35 -3.09 -5.86 3.99
CA GLY A 35 -4.48 -6.18 3.68
C GLY A 35 -5.04 -7.22 4.64
N ARG A 36 -6.35 -7.16 4.91
CA ARG A 36 -7.08 -8.25 5.58
C ARG A 36 -7.53 -9.32 4.58
N GLU A 37 -7.79 -8.90 3.36
CA GLU A 37 -8.21 -9.77 2.26
C GLU A 37 -7.03 -10.62 1.79
N PRO A 38 -7.23 -11.94 1.59
CA PRO A 38 -6.20 -12.81 1.01
C PRO A 38 -5.98 -12.54 -0.48
N GLU A 39 -6.93 -11.89 -1.16
CA GLU A 39 -6.83 -11.51 -2.56
C GLU A 39 -5.87 -10.34 -2.77
N TYR A 40 -5.32 -10.26 -3.99
CA TYR A 40 -4.56 -9.08 -4.39
C TYR A 40 -5.46 -7.84 -4.40
N PRO A 41 -4.91 -6.65 -4.10
CA PRO A 41 -5.62 -5.39 -4.27
C PRO A 41 -6.21 -5.27 -5.67
N TYR A 42 -7.52 -5.03 -5.74
CA TYR A 42 -8.26 -4.86 -6.99
C TYR A 42 -9.19 -3.66 -6.88
N GLU A 43 -9.53 -3.06 -8.03
CA GLU A 43 -10.61 -2.08 -8.08
C GLU A 43 -11.95 -2.80 -7.99
N ARG A 44 -12.71 -2.46 -6.94
CA ARG A 44 -14.05 -2.99 -6.78
C ARG A 44 -14.97 -2.32 -7.81
N PRO A 45 -15.87 -3.09 -8.45
CA PRO A 45 -16.96 -2.51 -9.24
C PRO A 45 -17.77 -1.50 -8.41
N PRO A 46 -18.38 -0.48 -9.04
CA PRO A 46 -19.26 0.47 -8.37
C PRO A 46 -20.49 -0.20 -7.74
#